data_AF-A0A0R0L4L0-F1
#
_entry.id   AF-A0A0R0L4L0-F1
#
_cell.length_a   1.000
_cell.length_b   1.000
_cell.length_c   1.000
_cell.angle_alpha   90.00
_cell.angle_beta   90.00
_cell.angle_gamma   90.00
#
_symmetry.space_group_name_H-M   'P 1'
#
loop_
_entity.id
_entity.type
_entity.pdbx_description
1 polymer ?
#
loop_
_entity_poly.entity_id
_entity_poly.type
_entity_poly.pdbx_seq_one_letter_code
_entity_poly.pdbx_strand_id
1 'polypeptide(L)'
;MSSLPASLRLYNELLGLGFKIFILTGKKEHQRGFTEKNLQPVGFEIFNETSFDNWVDLAAAPALPASLSLYNELKELGFKIFLLTGRSEFQRNATGANLLSSGYRDWERLILRRDRTRDLFSLLSLLTIQLTLYLPCLVLLNNFHLKFLLNETGSSDQGKPATTYNSEKRAELENEGYRIHGNSGDQWSDLGGYAVAARSFKLPNPTDYIP
;
A
#
# COMPACT_ATOMS: atom_id res chain seq x y z
N MET A 1 14.49 -30.72 32.48
CA MET A 1 14.28 -29.51 31.65
C MET A 1 14.43 -29.91 30.20
N SER A 2 13.34 -29.95 29.41
CA SER A 2 13.40 -30.33 28.00
C SER A 2 14.21 -29.29 27.22
N SER A 3 15.36 -29.70 26.67
CA SER A 3 16.15 -28.82 25.81
C SER A 3 15.32 -28.45 24.57
N LEU A 4 15.13 -27.16 24.31
CA LEU A 4 14.51 -26.67 23.07
C LEU A 4 15.19 -27.36 21.86
N PRO A 5 14.46 -27.76 20.81
CA PRO A 5 15.06 -28.28 19.59
C PRO A 5 16.14 -27.34 19.04
N ALA A 6 17.19 -27.89 18.42
CA ALA A 6 18.34 -27.09 17.95
C ALA A 6 17.92 -25.95 17.00
N SER A 7 16.91 -26.18 16.15
CA SER A 7 16.36 -25.15 15.26
C SER A 7 15.74 -23.98 16.02
N LEU A 8 15.05 -24.25 17.14
CA LEU A 8 14.44 -23.21 17.97
C LEU A 8 15.49 -22.47 18.80
N ARG A 9 16.55 -23.15 19.25
CA ARG A 9 17.70 -22.48 19.87
C ARG A 9 18.37 -21.52 18.91
N LEU A 10 18.67 -21.98 17.69
CA LEU A 10 19.25 -21.14 16.64
C LEU A 10 18.34 -19.96 16.28
N TYR A 11 17.04 -20.21 16.14
CA TYR A 11 16.05 -19.16 15.90
C TYR A 11 16.09 -18.07 16.98
N ASN A 12 16.07 -18.48 18.26
CA ASN A 12 16.12 -17.55 19.40
C ASN A 12 17.47 -16.82 19.51
N GLU A 13 18.59 -17.52 19.26
CA GLU A 13 19.92 -16.91 19.24
C GLU A 13 20.02 -15.84 18.15
N LEU A 14 19.54 -16.13 16.95
CA LEU A 14 19.55 -15.18 15.84
C LEU A 14 18.62 -14.00 16.10
N LEU A 15 17.43 -14.22 16.66
CA LEU A 15 16.56 -13.13 17.12
C LEU A 15 17.24 -12.25 18.17
N GLY A 16 17.94 -12.85 19.15
CA GLY A 16 18.69 -12.12 20.18
C GLY A 16 19.85 -11.30 19.65
N LEU A 17 20.38 -11.67 18.48
CA LEU A 17 21.40 -10.92 17.74
C LEU A 17 20.79 -9.86 16.79
N GLY A 18 19.47 -9.68 16.79
CA GLY A 18 18.76 -8.71 15.96
C GLY A 18 18.53 -9.17 14.51
N PHE A 19 18.78 -10.44 14.19
CA PHE A 19 18.46 -10.98 12.87
C PHE A 19 16.96 -11.24 12.74
N LYS A 20 16.40 -10.86 11.59
CA LYS A 20 15.05 -11.25 11.20
C LYS A 20 15.10 -12.61 10.52
N ILE A 21 14.43 -13.61 11.11
CA ILE A 21 14.45 -14.99 10.60
C ILE A 21 13.17 -15.30 9.82
N PHE A 22 13.36 -15.89 8.65
CA PHE A 22 12.30 -16.28 7.74
C PHE A 22 12.22 -17.79 7.62
N ILE A 23 11.03 -18.35 7.76
CA ILE A 23 10.79 -19.79 7.59
C ILE A 23 9.95 -19.96 6.33
N LEU A 24 10.60 -20.35 5.24
CA LEU A 24 9.92 -20.73 4.01
C LEU A 24 9.40 -22.17 4.17
N THR A 25 8.07 -22.34 4.08
CA THR A 25 7.46 -23.67 4.10
C THR A 25 6.94 -24.01 2.71
N GLY A 26 7.13 -25.24 2.24
CA GLY A 26 6.53 -25.73 0.98
C GLY A 26 5.04 -26.07 1.09
N LYS A 27 4.33 -25.55 2.10
CA LYS A 27 2.92 -25.88 2.35
C LYS A 27 1.99 -25.05 1.45
N LYS A 28 0.83 -25.62 1.12
CA LYS A 28 -0.20 -24.95 0.32
C LYS A 28 -0.98 -23.94 1.17
N GLU A 29 -1.55 -22.90 0.55
CA GLU A 29 -2.22 -21.79 1.24
C GLU A 29 -3.34 -22.23 2.19
N HIS A 30 -4.16 -23.22 1.83
CA HIS A 30 -5.21 -23.75 2.72
C HIS A 30 -4.67 -24.33 4.05
N GLN A 31 -3.35 -24.56 4.14
CA GLN A 31 -2.66 -25.05 5.35
C GLN A 31 -2.09 -23.91 6.21
N ARG A 32 -2.30 -22.64 5.84
CA ARG A 32 -1.83 -21.46 6.58
C ARG A 32 -2.27 -21.49 8.04
N GLY A 33 -3.56 -21.65 8.31
CA GLY A 33 -4.08 -21.63 9.68
C GLY A 33 -3.46 -22.71 10.59
N PHE A 34 -3.19 -23.91 10.04
CA PHE A 34 -2.45 -24.94 10.78
C PHE A 34 -0.98 -24.58 11.00
N THR A 35 -0.36 -23.89 10.04
CA THR A 35 1.04 -23.47 10.15
C THR A 35 1.18 -22.36 11.17
N GLU A 36 0.36 -21.32 11.11
CA GLU A 36 0.33 -20.22 12.08
C GLU A 36 0.05 -20.73 13.50
N LYS A 37 -0.94 -21.62 13.67
CA LYS A 37 -1.22 -22.26 14.97
C LYS A 37 -0.03 -23.06 15.53
N ASN A 38 0.80 -23.63 14.67
CA ASN A 38 2.02 -24.34 15.08
C ASN A 38 3.21 -23.39 15.33
N LEU A 39 3.21 -22.20 14.72
CA LEU A 39 4.25 -21.20 14.86
C LEU A 39 4.03 -20.30 16.09
N GLN A 40 2.77 -20.08 16.49
CA GLN A 40 2.44 -19.26 17.65
C GLN A 40 3.11 -19.75 18.97
N PRO A 41 3.15 -21.06 19.29
CA PRO A 41 3.85 -21.55 20.48
C PRO A 41 5.37 -21.35 20.45
N VAL A 42 5.97 -21.08 19.28
CA VAL A 42 7.41 -20.86 19.12
C VAL A 42 7.77 -19.37 18.93
N GLY A 43 6.82 -18.46 19.19
CA GLY A 43 7.06 -17.02 19.23
C GLY A 43 6.71 -16.25 17.97
N PHE A 44 6.03 -16.86 17.00
CA PHE A 44 5.53 -16.13 15.83
C PHE A 44 4.22 -15.42 16.19
N GLU A 45 4.22 -14.09 16.12
CA GLU A 45 3.01 -13.29 16.36
C GLU A 45 2.11 -13.30 15.11
N ILE A 46 0.80 -13.46 15.33
CA ILE A 46 -0.20 -13.34 14.26
C ILE A 46 -0.25 -11.87 13.84
N PHE A 47 -0.32 -11.61 12.53
CA PHE A 47 -0.49 -10.26 12.01
C PHE A 47 -1.70 -9.58 12.65
N ASN A 48 -1.48 -8.41 13.23
CA ASN A 48 -2.52 -7.60 13.86
C ASN A 48 -2.64 -6.29 13.10
N GLU A 49 -3.77 -6.11 12.42
CA GLU A 49 -4.05 -4.93 11.59
C GLU A 49 -3.97 -3.63 12.40
N THR A 50 -4.54 -3.60 13.62
CA THR A 50 -4.49 -2.42 14.49
C THR A 50 -3.06 -2.05 14.92
N SER A 51 -2.24 -3.04 15.26
CA SER A 51 -0.82 -2.81 15.60
C SER A 51 -0.03 -2.32 14.39
N PHE A 52 -0.32 -2.85 13.20
CA PHE A 52 0.29 -2.40 11.96
C PHE A 52 -0.10 -0.96 11.63
N ASP A 53 -1.39 -0.61 11.75
CA ASP A 53 -1.88 0.74 11.51
C ASP A 53 -1.25 1.75 12.48
N ASN A 54 -1.18 1.41 13.76
CA ASN A 54 -0.49 2.24 14.76
C ASN A 54 1.00 2.44 14.40
N TRP A 55 1.66 1.41 13.88
CA TRP A 55 3.06 1.51 13.45
C TRP A 55 3.21 2.38 12.18
N VAL A 56 2.28 2.29 11.24
CA VAL A 56 2.25 3.17 10.04
C VAL A 56 2.10 4.63 10.46
N ASP A 57 1.25 4.91 11.43
CA ASP A 57 0.98 6.26 11.94
C ASP A 57 2.19 6.89 12.64
N LEU A 58 3.16 6.10 13.10
CA LEU A 58 4.46 6.61 13.60
C LEU A 58 5.32 7.24 12.48
N ALA A 59 5.03 6.95 11.22
CA ALA A 59 5.76 7.47 10.05
C ALA A 59 7.29 7.26 10.11
N ALA A 60 7.74 6.17 10.73
CA ALA A 60 9.14 5.91 11.06
C ALA A 60 9.78 4.73 10.28
N ALA A 61 9.11 4.23 9.25
CA ALA A 61 9.66 3.14 8.43
C ALA A 61 10.90 3.62 7.67
N PRO A 62 12.04 2.90 7.72
CA PRO A 62 13.22 3.25 6.94
C PRO A 62 13.04 2.90 5.46
N ALA A 63 13.68 3.65 4.56
CA ALA A 63 13.77 3.26 3.16
C ALA A 63 14.57 1.95 3.02
N LEU A 64 14.14 1.10 2.08
CA LEU A 64 15.01 0.07 1.53
C LEU A 64 16.06 0.77 0.62
N PRO A 65 17.37 0.69 0.91
CA PRO A 65 18.37 1.47 0.19
C PRO A 65 18.39 1.23 -1.32
N ALA A 66 18.23 -0.04 -1.75
CA ALA A 66 18.18 -0.40 -3.16
C ALA A 66 16.95 0.19 -3.88
N SER A 67 15.79 0.21 -3.22
CA SER A 67 14.56 0.78 -3.78
C SER A 67 14.66 2.31 -3.89
N LEU A 68 15.28 2.97 -2.92
CA LEU A 68 15.52 4.41 -2.97
C LEU A 68 16.52 4.78 -4.08
N SER A 69 17.60 4.00 -4.25
CA SER A 69 18.56 4.20 -5.36
C SER A 69 17.85 4.11 -6.71
N LEU A 70 17.11 3.02 -6.94
CA LEU A 70 16.36 2.82 -8.18
C LEU A 70 15.34 3.94 -8.43
N TYR A 71 14.62 4.36 -7.39
CA TYR A 71 13.66 5.47 -7.49
C TYR A 71 14.34 6.75 -8.00
N ASN A 72 15.49 7.11 -7.42
CA ASN A 72 16.23 8.31 -7.80
C ASN A 72 16.79 8.20 -9.23
N GLU A 73 17.34 7.04 -9.62
CA GLU A 73 17.82 6.80 -10.98
C GLU A 73 16.69 6.92 -12.02
N LEU A 74 15.51 6.36 -11.74
CA LEU A 74 14.35 6.47 -12.62
C LEU A 74 13.87 7.92 -12.75
N LYS A 75 13.90 8.68 -11.65
CA LYS A 75 13.59 10.12 -11.65
C LYS A 75 14.57 10.90 -12.52
N GLU A 76 15.87 10.65 -12.39
CA GLU A 76 16.92 11.31 -13.20
C GLU A 76 16.79 10.99 -14.69
N LEU A 77 16.33 9.79 -15.03
CA LEU A 77 16.02 9.38 -16.41
C LEU A 77 14.70 9.98 -16.95
N GLY A 78 13.95 10.74 -16.14
CA GLY A 78 12.72 11.42 -16.54
C GLY A 78 11.46 10.55 -16.47
N PHE A 79 11.50 9.39 -15.80
CA PHE A 79 10.30 8.60 -15.59
C PHE A 79 9.35 9.30 -14.60
N LYS A 80 8.05 9.27 -14.93
CA LYS A 80 6.98 9.59 -13.97
C LYS A 80 6.78 8.40 -13.06
N ILE A 81 6.89 8.62 -11.75
CA ILE A 81 6.76 7.56 -10.76
C ILE A 81 5.42 7.68 -10.04
N PHE A 82 4.64 6.60 -10.07
CA PHE A 82 3.41 6.45 -9.32
C PHE A 82 3.66 5.49 -8.15
N LEU A 83 3.21 5.88 -6.95
CA LEU A 83 3.28 5.04 -5.76
C LEU A 83 1.88 4.50 -5.48
N LEU A 84 1.70 3.19 -5.66
CA LEU A 84 0.44 2.48 -5.42
C LEU A 84 0.59 1.59 -4.19
N THR A 85 -0.29 1.73 -3.20
CA THR A 85 -0.20 0.99 -1.94
C THR A 85 -1.55 0.46 -1.50
N GLY A 86 -1.52 -0.67 -0.78
CA GLY A 86 -2.70 -1.23 -0.12
C GLY A 86 -3.15 -0.46 1.12
N ARG A 87 -2.41 0.57 1.56
CA ARG A 87 -2.83 1.43 2.68
C ARG A 87 -4.11 2.19 2.36
N SER A 88 -4.87 2.50 3.40
CA SER A 88 -6.15 3.21 3.31
C SER A 88 -5.95 4.73 3.25
N GLU A 89 -6.87 5.45 2.62
CA GLU A 89 -6.80 6.92 2.47
C GLU A 89 -6.61 7.67 3.80
N PHE A 90 -7.19 7.19 4.92
CA PHE A 90 -6.96 7.81 6.23
C PHE A 90 -5.47 7.85 6.65
N GLN A 91 -4.61 6.98 6.12
CA GLN A 91 -3.16 6.93 6.40
C GLN A 91 -2.33 7.78 5.42
N ARG A 92 -2.96 8.52 4.50
CA ARG A 92 -2.26 9.32 3.46
C ARG A 92 -1.21 10.25 4.06
N ASN A 93 -1.56 10.98 5.13
CA ASN A 93 -0.65 11.95 5.74
C ASN A 93 0.59 11.29 6.35
N ALA A 94 0.40 10.22 7.15
CA ALA A 94 1.50 9.47 7.74
C ALA A 94 2.40 8.83 6.67
N THR A 95 1.78 8.28 5.61
CA THR A 95 2.50 7.69 4.48
C THR A 95 3.32 8.73 3.72
N GLY A 96 2.73 9.88 3.39
CA GLY A 96 3.43 10.97 2.71
C GLY A 96 4.59 11.54 3.53
N ALA A 97 4.38 11.76 4.84
CA ALA A 97 5.42 12.23 5.74
C ALA A 97 6.60 11.25 5.82
N ASN A 98 6.31 9.95 5.93
CA ASN A 98 7.32 8.90 5.98
C ASN A 98 8.11 8.78 4.66
N LEU A 99 7.44 8.88 3.50
CA LEU A 99 8.12 8.89 2.20
C LEU A 99 9.13 10.04 2.09
N LEU A 100 8.71 11.25 2.47
CA LEU A 100 9.57 12.45 2.45
C LEU A 100 10.76 12.32 3.41
N SER A 101 10.53 11.84 4.64
CA SER A 101 11.60 11.64 5.62
C SER A 101 12.57 10.52 5.21
N SER A 102 12.09 9.54 4.47
CA SER A 102 12.86 8.42 3.90
C SER A 102 13.58 8.77 2.60
N GLY A 103 13.45 9.99 2.09
CA GLY A 103 14.17 10.49 0.90
C GLY A 103 13.42 10.36 -0.43
N TYR A 104 12.22 9.79 -0.45
CA TYR A 104 11.38 9.76 -1.66
C TYR A 104 10.75 11.15 -1.84
N ARG A 105 10.89 11.72 -3.04
CA ARG A 105 10.38 13.06 -3.38
C ARG A 105 9.82 13.09 -4.80
N ASP A 106 8.95 14.06 -5.08
CA ASP A 106 8.47 14.38 -6.42
C ASP A 106 7.85 13.20 -7.19
N TRP A 107 7.12 12.31 -6.51
CA TRP A 107 6.27 11.32 -7.18
C TRP A 107 5.13 12.02 -7.93
N GLU A 108 4.66 11.43 -9.03
CA GLU A 108 3.55 11.97 -9.83
C GLU A 108 2.23 11.87 -9.06
N ARG A 109 1.92 10.68 -8.53
CA ARG A 109 0.78 10.47 -7.62
C ARG A 109 1.08 9.38 -6.59
N LEU A 110 0.54 9.59 -5.39
CA LEU A 110 0.45 8.59 -4.32
C LEU A 110 -1.01 8.11 -4.24
N ILE A 111 -1.23 6.85 -4.61
CA ILE A 111 -2.54 6.20 -4.75
C ILE A 111 -2.74 5.24 -3.57
N LEU A 112 -3.77 5.49 -2.76
CA LEU A 112 -4.18 4.66 -1.63
C LEU A 112 -5.56 4.04 -1.90
N ARG A 113 -6.00 3.12 -1.03
CA ARG A 113 -7.34 2.51 -1.11
C ARG A 113 -8.39 3.47 -0.59
N ARG A 114 -9.41 3.76 -1.41
CA ARG A 114 -10.54 4.61 -1.01
C ARG A 114 -11.34 3.97 0.14
N ASP A 115 -11.53 4.73 1.21
CA ASP A 115 -12.25 4.29 2.40
C ASP A 115 -13.76 4.13 2.15
N ARG A 116 -14.39 3.19 2.87
CA ARG A 116 -15.85 3.18 2.99
C ARG A 116 -16.21 4.40 3.82
N THR A 117 -16.92 5.38 3.25
CA THR A 117 -17.73 6.36 4.00
C THR A 117 -17.04 7.48 4.80
N ARG A 118 -15.96 8.10 4.30
CA ARG A 118 -15.54 9.44 4.79
C ARG A 118 -15.70 10.58 3.78
N ASP A 119 -15.61 10.29 2.48
CA ASP A 119 -15.74 11.34 1.45
C ASP A 119 -17.10 12.02 1.47
N LEU A 120 -18.21 11.32 1.78
CA LEU A 120 -19.51 12.02 1.84
C LEU A 120 -19.56 13.09 2.94
N PHE A 121 -18.96 12.87 4.11
CA PHE A 121 -19.03 13.85 5.21
C PHE A 121 -18.07 15.04 4.99
N SER A 122 -16.86 14.80 4.49
CA SER A 122 -15.95 15.88 4.09
C SER A 122 -16.51 16.68 2.93
N LEU A 123 -17.07 16.02 1.91
CA LEU A 123 -17.70 16.67 0.76
C LEU A 123 -18.96 17.45 1.14
N LEU A 124 -19.80 16.94 2.05
CA LEU A 124 -20.96 17.68 2.58
C LEU A 124 -20.53 18.92 3.38
N SER A 125 -19.45 18.82 4.15
CA SER A 125 -18.89 19.98 4.87
C SER A 125 -18.31 21.03 3.92
N LEU A 126 -17.64 20.60 2.84
CA LEU A 126 -17.09 21.50 1.82
C LEU A 126 -18.20 22.11 0.95
N LEU A 127 -19.23 21.36 0.57
CA LEU A 127 -20.38 21.89 -0.16
C LEU A 127 -21.16 22.92 0.66
N THR A 128 -21.33 22.70 1.98
CA THR A 128 -22.04 23.65 2.85
C THR A 128 -21.25 24.94 3.08
N ILE A 129 -19.91 24.87 3.14
CA ILE A 129 -19.03 26.06 3.18
C ILE A 129 -19.05 26.79 1.83
N GLN A 130 -19.02 26.08 0.70
CA GLN A 130 -19.03 26.69 -0.64
C GLN A 130 -20.40 27.31 -0.98
N LEU A 131 -21.52 26.69 -0.58
CA LEU A 131 -22.86 27.26 -0.81
C LEU A 131 -23.15 28.50 0.05
N THR A 132 -22.57 28.59 1.26
CA THR A 132 -22.76 29.76 2.15
C THR A 132 -21.96 30.98 1.73
N LEU A 133 -20.86 30.79 0.98
CA LEU A 133 -19.98 31.88 0.52
C LEU A 133 -20.32 32.44 -0.88
N TYR A 134 -21.12 31.73 -1.71
CA TYR A 134 -21.33 32.07 -3.13
C TYR A 134 -22.81 32.25 -3.56
N LEU A 135 -23.64 32.78 -2.67
CA LEU A 135 -25.09 32.88 -2.88
C LEU A 135 -25.61 33.83 -4.01
N PRO A 136 -24.80 34.62 -4.75
CA PRO A 136 -25.27 35.28 -5.98
C PRO A 136 -24.59 34.85 -7.30
N CYS A 137 -23.64 33.90 -7.33
CA CYS A 137 -22.86 33.56 -8.56
C CYS A 137 -23.13 32.16 -9.14
N LEU A 138 -24.15 31.45 -8.63
CA LEU A 138 -24.27 29.99 -8.72
C LEU A 138 -24.65 29.39 -10.09
N VAL A 139 -24.83 30.17 -11.16
CA VAL A 139 -25.44 29.66 -12.41
C VAL A 139 -24.42 29.11 -13.43
N LEU A 140 -23.12 29.41 -13.31
CA LEU A 140 -22.14 29.04 -14.35
C LEU A 140 -21.02 28.07 -13.94
N LEU A 141 -20.79 27.83 -12.64
CA LEU A 141 -19.77 26.89 -12.14
C LEU A 141 -20.24 25.42 -12.03
N ASN A 142 -21.53 25.17 -12.24
CA ASN A 142 -22.19 23.89 -11.91
C ASN A 142 -21.82 22.70 -12.80
N ASN A 143 -21.08 22.86 -13.90
CA ASN A 143 -20.74 21.72 -14.76
C ASN A 143 -19.30 21.23 -14.62
N PHE A 144 -18.34 22.10 -14.27
CA PHE A 144 -16.93 21.70 -14.15
C PHE A 144 -16.60 21.18 -12.74
N HIS A 145 -17.03 21.90 -11.70
CA HIS A 145 -16.86 21.46 -10.31
C HIS A 145 -17.68 20.20 -10.00
N LEU A 146 -18.87 20.06 -10.57
CA LEU A 146 -19.72 18.90 -10.33
C LEU A 146 -19.13 17.63 -10.96
N LYS A 147 -18.52 17.72 -12.16
CA LYS A 147 -17.77 16.60 -12.75
C LYS A 147 -16.56 16.20 -11.92
N PHE A 148 -15.85 17.18 -11.34
CA PHE A 148 -14.73 16.92 -10.43
C PHE A 148 -15.19 16.20 -9.16
N LEU A 149 -16.24 16.71 -8.51
CA LEU A 149 -16.84 16.12 -7.30
C LEU A 149 -17.47 14.74 -7.54
N LEU A 150 -18.09 14.53 -8.71
CA LEU A 150 -18.65 13.22 -9.09
C LEU A 150 -17.55 12.18 -9.35
N ASN A 151 -16.39 12.59 -9.87
CA ASN A 151 -15.26 11.66 -10.06
C ASN A 151 -14.67 11.16 -8.73
N GLU A 152 -14.88 11.89 -7.63
CA GLU A 152 -14.50 11.44 -6.28
C GLU A 152 -15.51 10.45 -5.68
N THR A 153 -16.68 10.24 -6.28
CA THR A 153 -17.69 9.26 -5.81
C THR A 153 -17.38 7.80 -6.18
N GLY A 154 -16.10 7.47 -6.37
CA GLY A 154 -15.65 6.11 -6.63
C GLY A 154 -16.10 5.15 -5.53
N SER A 155 -16.57 3.95 -5.89
CA SER A 155 -16.85 2.89 -4.94
C SER A 155 -15.62 2.66 -4.05
N SER A 156 -15.83 2.41 -2.75
CA SER A 156 -14.73 2.08 -1.84
C SER A 156 -13.90 0.90 -2.35
N ASP A 157 -12.60 0.96 -2.10
CA ASP A 157 -11.65 -0.11 -2.41
C ASP A 157 -11.46 -1.08 -1.23
N GLN A 158 -12.15 -0.84 -0.11
CA GLN A 158 -12.07 -1.69 1.08
C GLN A 158 -12.69 -3.07 0.81
N GLY A 159 -11.93 -4.11 1.12
CA GLY A 159 -12.32 -5.51 0.89
C GLY A 159 -12.09 -6.02 -0.54
N LYS A 160 -11.66 -5.17 -1.49
CA LYS A 160 -11.25 -5.64 -2.82
C LYS A 160 -9.94 -6.44 -2.70
N PRO A 161 -9.84 -7.63 -3.32
CA PRO A 161 -8.58 -8.38 -3.40
C PRO A 161 -7.46 -7.49 -3.96
N ALA A 162 -6.22 -7.68 -3.47
CA ALA A 162 -5.07 -6.88 -3.87
C ALA A 162 -4.86 -6.88 -5.39
N THR A 163 -4.93 -8.06 -6.01
CA THR A 163 -4.82 -8.21 -7.46
C THR A 163 -5.87 -7.39 -8.23
N THR A 164 -7.12 -7.38 -7.77
CA THR A 164 -8.21 -6.62 -8.40
C THR A 164 -8.00 -5.12 -8.25
N TYR A 165 -7.79 -4.65 -7.01
CA TYR A 165 -7.54 -3.24 -6.73
C TYR A 165 -6.33 -2.70 -7.53
N ASN A 166 -5.21 -3.42 -7.51
CA ASN A 166 -4.00 -3.00 -8.21
C ASN A 166 -4.22 -2.95 -9.74
N SER A 167 -4.95 -3.91 -10.30
CA SER A 167 -5.28 -3.93 -11.73
C SER A 167 -6.20 -2.78 -12.13
N GLU A 168 -7.22 -2.47 -11.31
CA GLU A 168 -8.10 -1.31 -11.53
C GLU A 168 -7.31 0.00 -11.54
N LYS A 169 -6.41 0.20 -10.57
CA LYS A 169 -5.58 1.41 -10.53
C LYS A 169 -4.62 1.54 -11.70
N ARG A 170 -4.02 0.44 -12.15
CA ARG A 170 -3.19 0.47 -13.37
C ARG A 170 -4.03 0.78 -14.62
N ALA A 171 -5.22 0.21 -14.74
CA ALA A 171 -6.11 0.52 -15.86
C ALA A 171 -6.62 1.97 -15.82
N GLU A 172 -6.87 2.55 -14.64
CA GLU A 172 -7.14 3.99 -14.49
C GLU A 172 -5.98 4.81 -15.10
N LEU A 173 -4.72 4.46 -14.83
CA LEU A 173 -3.55 5.13 -15.43
C LEU A 173 -3.48 4.96 -16.96
N GLU A 174 -3.71 3.75 -17.48
CA GLU A 174 -3.72 3.50 -18.94
C GLU A 174 -4.83 4.30 -19.64
N ASN A 175 -6.02 4.37 -19.04
CA ASN A 175 -7.15 5.14 -19.57
C ASN A 175 -6.88 6.65 -19.58
N GLU A 176 -6.02 7.14 -18.68
CA GLU A 176 -5.52 8.52 -18.70
C GLU A 176 -4.41 8.77 -19.73
N GLY A 177 -3.98 7.73 -20.46
CA GLY A 177 -2.97 7.81 -21.52
C GLY A 177 -1.53 7.52 -21.05
N TYR A 178 -1.33 7.08 -19.81
CA TYR A 178 -0.01 6.63 -19.35
C TYR A 178 0.34 5.26 -19.91
N ARG A 179 1.63 5.05 -20.23
CA ARG A 179 2.17 3.73 -20.54
C ARG A 179 3.01 3.23 -19.38
N ILE A 180 2.64 2.07 -18.82
CA ILE A 180 3.34 1.50 -17.66
C ILE A 180 4.55 0.66 -18.14
N HIS A 181 5.75 1.25 -18.06
CA HIS A 181 6.98 0.59 -18.49
C HIS A 181 7.52 -0.43 -17.47
N GLY A 182 7.41 -0.09 -16.19
CA GLY A 182 7.96 -0.87 -15.09
C GLY A 182 6.98 -0.93 -13.93
N ASN A 183 6.93 -2.06 -13.23
CA ASN A 183 6.24 -2.20 -11.96
C ASN A 183 7.14 -2.98 -10.99
N SER A 184 7.22 -2.53 -9.74
CA SER A 184 8.01 -3.16 -8.69
C SER A 184 7.12 -3.38 -7.48
N GLY A 185 7.09 -4.61 -6.99
CA GLY A 185 6.22 -5.02 -5.90
C GLY A 185 6.76 -6.27 -5.23
N ASP A 186 6.44 -6.42 -3.96
CA ASP A 186 6.92 -7.52 -3.14
C ASP A 186 5.89 -8.66 -3.00
N GLN A 187 4.68 -8.49 -3.54
CA GLN A 187 3.67 -9.53 -3.66
C GLN A 187 3.37 -9.84 -5.12
N TRP A 188 2.97 -11.08 -5.42
CA TRP A 188 2.53 -11.43 -6.79
C TRP A 188 1.25 -10.68 -7.19
N SER A 189 0.41 -10.34 -6.22
CA SER A 189 -0.78 -9.50 -6.39
C SER A 189 -0.48 -8.09 -6.90
N ASP A 190 0.76 -7.61 -6.72
CA ASP A 190 1.19 -6.30 -7.24
C ASP A 190 1.50 -6.35 -8.72
N LEU A 191 1.93 -7.52 -9.22
CA LEU A 191 2.50 -7.69 -10.55
C LEU A 191 1.56 -8.40 -11.54
N GLY A 192 0.62 -9.19 -11.02
CA GLY A 192 -0.36 -9.95 -11.79
C GLY A 192 -1.66 -9.20 -12.07
N GLY A 193 -2.63 -9.91 -12.66
CA GLY A 193 -3.93 -9.37 -13.06
C GLY A 193 -3.93 -8.81 -14.49
N TYR A 194 -4.59 -7.68 -14.70
CA TYR A 194 -4.62 -6.97 -16.00
C TYR A 194 -3.95 -5.59 -15.92
N ALA A 195 -3.81 -4.90 -17.05
CA ALA A 195 -3.06 -3.63 -17.15
C ALA A 195 -1.64 -3.76 -16.57
N VAL A 196 -0.95 -4.86 -16.89
CA VAL A 196 0.38 -5.17 -16.35
C VAL A 196 1.45 -4.34 -17.04
N ALA A 197 2.48 -3.95 -16.29
CA ALA A 197 3.62 -3.23 -16.86
C ALA A 197 4.38 -4.07 -17.89
N ALA A 198 5.07 -3.39 -18.82
CA ALA A 198 5.91 -4.05 -19.81
C ALA A 198 7.03 -4.91 -19.19
N ARG A 199 7.52 -4.52 -18.00
CA ARG A 199 8.40 -5.34 -17.17
C ARG A 199 8.01 -5.23 -15.70
N SER A 200 7.94 -6.36 -15.01
CA SER A 200 7.63 -6.43 -13.58
C SER A 200 8.82 -6.98 -12.80
N PHE A 201 9.09 -6.43 -11.63
CA PHE A 201 10.21 -6.80 -10.75
C PHE A 201 9.67 -7.25 -9.40
N LYS A 202 9.85 -8.54 -9.08
CA LYS A 202 9.42 -9.11 -7.81
C LYS A 202 10.48 -8.88 -6.74
N LEU A 203 10.18 -8.03 -5.77
CA LEU A 203 11.03 -7.81 -4.61
C LEU A 203 10.89 -8.99 -3.62
N PRO A 204 11.97 -9.35 -2.91
CA PRO A 204 11.89 -10.32 -1.84
C PRO A 204 11.15 -9.70 -0.65
N ASN A 205 9.98 -10.24 -0.34
CA ASN A 205 9.34 -10.05 0.96
C ASN A 205 9.02 -11.44 1.53
N PRO A 206 9.82 -11.92 2.49
CA PRO A 206 9.57 -13.20 3.12
C PRO A 206 8.75 -13.07 4.43
N THR A 207 8.31 -11.86 4.85
CA THR A 207 7.53 -11.70 6.10
C THR A 207 6.10 -12.15 5.98
N ASP A 208 5.47 -11.92 4.83
CA ASP A 208 4.04 -12.08 4.64
C ASP A 208 3.72 -12.36 3.17
N TYR A 209 2.51 -12.85 2.95
CA TYR A 209 1.99 -13.16 1.62
C TYR A 209 0.56 -12.65 1.53
N ILE A 210 0.30 -11.82 0.52
CA ILE A 210 -1.03 -11.30 0.21
C ILE A 210 -1.53 -12.03 -1.05
N PRO A 211 -2.63 -12.79 -0.97
CA PRO A 211 -3.16 -13.56 -2.09
C PRO A 211 -3.78 -12.68 -3.20
#